data_AF-A5B7I4-F1
#
_entry.id   AF-A5B7I4-F1
#
_cell.length_a   1.000
_cell.length_b   1.000
_cell.length_c   1.000
_cell.angle_alpha   90.00
_cell.angle_beta   90.00
_cell.angle_gamma   90.00
#
_symmetry.space_group_name_H-M   'P 1'
#
loop_
_entity.id
_entity.type
_entity.pdbx_description
1 polymer ?
#
loop_
_entity_poly.entity_id
_entity_poly.type
_entity_poly.pdbx_seq_one_letter_code
_entity_poly.pdbx_strand_id
1 'polypeptide(L)'
;MERADSSALARSRLAILSAHLEACLKSSSFGSVIQPSCVSAQSGIQPPGDLKGSLTIVDDRTAKKYQVQVSSHGTVKATDLKKITTGNNDKGLKLYDPGYLNTAPVRSSICYIDGDAGILRYRGYPIEELAESSSFLEVAYLLMYGNLPSESQLADWEFAVSQHSAVPQGILDIIQAMPHDAHPMGVLVSAMSALSVFHPDANPALRVSL
;
A
#
# COMPACT_ATOMS: atom_id res chain seq x y z
N MET A 1 32.33 -10.20 8.03
CA MET A 1 32.02 -9.91 6.61
C MET A 1 31.44 -11.18 6.01
N GLU A 2 30.19 -11.47 6.35
CA GLU A 2 29.44 -12.62 5.85
C GLU A 2 28.50 -12.08 4.78
N ARG A 3 28.80 -12.35 3.51
CA ARG A 3 27.90 -12.03 2.41
C ARG A 3 26.68 -12.91 2.56
N ALA A 4 25.56 -12.34 3.00
CA ALA A 4 24.27 -13.03 2.95
C ALA A 4 24.07 -13.59 1.54
N ASP A 5 23.90 -14.90 1.47
CA ASP A 5 24.02 -15.69 0.26
C ASP A 5 22.86 -15.35 -0.70
N SER A 6 23.12 -14.48 -1.67
CA SER A 6 22.11 -14.01 -2.65
C SER A 6 21.41 -15.16 -3.38
N SER A 7 22.08 -16.31 -3.44
CA SER A 7 21.56 -17.57 -3.93
C SER A 7 20.41 -18.13 -3.10
N ALA A 8 20.44 -17.98 -1.76
CA ALA A 8 19.38 -18.45 -0.86
C ALA A 8 18.11 -17.61 -0.99
N LEU A 9 18.26 -16.29 -1.10
CA LEU A 9 17.14 -15.36 -1.31
C LEU A 9 16.54 -15.49 -2.72
N ALA A 10 17.34 -15.84 -3.72
CA ALA A 10 16.84 -16.17 -5.06
C ALA A 10 16.09 -17.51 -5.08
N ARG A 11 16.58 -18.53 -4.35
CA ARG A 11 15.92 -19.83 -4.21
C ARG A 11 14.58 -19.72 -3.49
N SER A 12 14.49 -18.92 -2.43
CA SER A 12 13.21 -18.69 -1.73
C SER A 12 12.19 -17.99 -2.63
N ARG A 13 12.62 -17.00 -3.42
CA ARG A 13 11.77 -16.34 -4.43
C ARG A 13 11.31 -17.28 -5.55
N LEU A 14 12.19 -18.15 -6.04
CA LEU A 14 11.84 -19.16 -7.05
C LEU A 14 10.88 -20.22 -6.49
N ALA A 15 11.07 -20.65 -5.25
CA ALA A 15 10.16 -21.57 -4.58
C ALA A 15 8.74 -20.96 -4.46
N ILE A 16 8.66 -19.67 -4.12
CA ILE A 16 7.40 -18.91 -4.09
C ILE A 16 6.76 -18.87 -5.49
N LEU A 17 7.51 -18.60 -6.55
CA LEU A 17 6.99 -18.57 -7.92
C LEU A 17 6.54 -19.96 -8.43
N SER A 18 7.25 -21.02 -8.06
CA SER A 18 6.89 -22.39 -8.39
C SER A 18 5.58 -22.80 -7.71
N ALA A 19 5.41 -22.44 -6.43
CA ALA A 19 4.16 -22.67 -5.70
C ALA A 19 2.96 -21.92 -6.31
N HIS A 20 3.19 -20.69 -6.82
CA HIS A 20 2.16 -19.95 -7.57
C HIS A 20 1.70 -20.69 -8.83
N LEU A 21 2.62 -21.30 -9.57
CA LEU A 21 2.32 -22.02 -10.82
C LEU A 21 1.54 -23.32 -10.57
N GLU A 22 1.90 -24.08 -9.52
CA GLU A 22 1.19 -25.30 -9.15
C GLU A 22 -0.21 -25.05 -8.55
N ALA A 23 -0.40 -23.97 -7.81
CA ALA A 23 -1.68 -23.64 -7.19
C ALA A 23 -2.74 -23.18 -8.21
N CYS A 24 -2.32 -22.49 -9.28
CA CYS A 24 -3.20 -22.04 -10.36
C CYS A 24 -3.84 -23.23 -11.14
N LEU A 25 -3.20 -24.41 -11.09
CA LEU A 25 -3.69 -25.63 -11.74
C LEU A 25 -4.68 -26.43 -10.88
N LYS A 26 -4.81 -26.15 -9.58
CA LYS A 26 -5.55 -27.00 -8.60
C LYS A 26 -6.85 -26.39 -8.07
N SER A 27 -7.24 -25.18 -8.45
CA SER A 27 -8.44 -24.51 -7.92
C SER A 27 -9.75 -25.02 -8.55
N SER A 28 -10.20 -26.19 -8.12
CA SER A 28 -11.56 -26.69 -8.37
C SER A 28 -12.13 -27.48 -7.18
N SER A 29 -12.19 -26.91 -5.97
CA SER A 29 -13.20 -27.25 -4.93
C SER A 29 -13.04 -26.44 -3.64
N PHE A 30 -14.17 -26.20 -2.97
CA PHE A 30 -14.42 -25.33 -1.80
C PHE A 30 -13.96 -25.92 -0.44
N GLY A 31 -13.64 -25.04 0.52
CA GLY A 31 -13.56 -25.34 1.96
C GLY A 31 -13.20 -24.12 2.83
N SER A 32 -14.02 -23.81 3.85
CA SER A 32 -14.00 -22.62 4.72
C SER A 32 -13.06 -22.76 5.93
N VAL A 33 -11.76 -22.80 5.69
CA VAL A 33 -10.74 -22.67 6.73
C VAL A 33 -9.70 -21.69 6.22
N ILE A 34 -9.45 -20.60 6.95
CA ILE A 34 -8.28 -19.76 6.70
C ILE A 34 -7.06 -20.62 7.01
N GLN A 35 -6.55 -21.27 5.97
CA GLN A 35 -5.26 -21.91 6.05
C GLN A 35 -4.20 -20.80 6.08
N PRO A 36 -3.12 -20.93 6.85
CA PRO A 36 -1.91 -20.10 6.76
C PRO A 36 -1.15 -20.44 5.46
N SER A 37 -1.90 -20.48 4.36
CA SER A 37 -1.41 -20.60 3.01
C SER A 37 -1.18 -19.19 2.48
N CYS A 38 -0.07 -19.02 1.79
CA CYS A 38 0.38 -17.78 1.18
C CYS A 38 -0.58 -17.19 0.11
N VAL A 39 -1.81 -17.72 -0.05
CA VAL A 39 -2.73 -17.38 -1.15
C VAL A 39 -4.21 -17.33 -0.72
N SER A 40 -4.51 -17.19 0.57
CA SER A 40 -5.90 -17.24 1.06
C SER A 40 -6.72 -15.96 0.85
N ALA A 41 -6.36 -15.06 -0.07
CA ALA A 41 -7.20 -13.90 -0.38
C ALA A 41 -8.46 -14.40 -1.12
N GLN A 42 -9.44 -14.86 -0.33
CA GLN A 42 -10.72 -15.35 -0.83
C GLN A 42 -11.44 -14.16 -1.47
N SER A 43 -11.43 -14.17 -2.80
CA SER A 43 -12.20 -13.31 -3.69
C SER A 43 -11.96 -11.81 -3.49
N GLY A 44 -11.03 -11.25 -4.27
CA GLY A 44 -11.07 -9.83 -4.57
C GLY A 44 -12.43 -9.48 -5.15
N ILE A 45 -13.20 -8.63 -4.45
CA ILE A 45 -14.46 -8.12 -4.98
C ILE A 45 -14.12 -7.38 -6.28
N GLN A 46 -14.67 -7.86 -7.39
CA GLN A 46 -14.61 -7.13 -8.64
C GLN A 46 -15.36 -5.81 -8.43
N PRO A 47 -14.77 -4.65 -8.78
CA PRO A 47 -15.48 -3.38 -8.68
C PRO A 47 -16.83 -3.46 -9.41
N PRO A 48 -17.83 -2.68 -8.97
CA PRO A 48 -19.19 -2.77 -9.51
C PRO A 48 -19.21 -2.50 -11.02
N GLY A 49 -19.42 -3.56 -11.80
CA GLY A 49 -19.55 -3.53 -13.27
C GLY A 49 -18.28 -3.08 -14.02
N ASP A 50 -18.10 -3.52 -15.27
CA ASP A 50 -17.07 -2.94 -16.14
C ASP A 50 -17.52 -1.54 -16.54
N LEU A 51 -17.22 -0.53 -15.71
CA LEU A 51 -17.50 0.90 -15.97
C LEU A 51 -16.63 1.48 -17.11
N LYS A 52 -15.93 0.61 -17.85
CA LYS A 52 -15.19 0.99 -19.04
C LYS A 52 -16.16 1.55 -20.06
N GLY A 53 -15.79 2.71 -20.58
CA GLY A 53 -16.57 3.36 -21.60
C GLY A 53 -15.89 4.62 -22.06
N SER A 54 -16.57 5.29 -22.98
CA SER A 54 -16.16 6.59 -23.48
C SER A 54 -17.12 7.64 -22.96
N LEU A 55 -16.59 8.69 -22.34
CA LEU A 55 -17.30 9.88 -21.94
C LEU A 55 -17.12 10.97 -23.00
N THR A 56 -18.23 11.53 -23.48
CA THR A 56 -18.21 12.68 -24.40
C THR A 56 -18.51 13.94 -23.62
N ILE A 57 -17.56 14.87 -23.61
CA ILE A 57 -17.67 16.19 -22.98
C ILE A 57 -17.94 17.21 -24.09
N VAL A 58 -19.02 17.96 -23.97
CA VAL A 58 -19.36 19.05 -24.89
C VAL A 58 -19.13 20.37 -24.16
N ASP A 59 -18.29 21.24 -24.72
CA ASP A 59 -18.07 22.58 -24.19
C ASP A 59 -18.89 23.59 -24.98
N ASP A 60 -19.96 24.10 -24.37
CA ASP A 60 -20.88 25.05 -25.01
C ASP A 60 -20.21 26.40 -25.34
N ARG A 61 -19.11 26.75 -24.66
CA ARG A 61 -18.39 28.01 -24.93
C ARG A 61 -17.65 27.98 -26.26
N THR A 62 -17.21 26.78 -26.67
CA THR A 62 -16.43 26.58 -27.90
C THR A 62 -17.17 25.72 -28.95
N ALA A 63 -18.33 25.18 -28.60
CA ALA A 63 -19.10 24.18 -29.35
C ALA A 63 -18.29 22.92 -29.75
N LYS A 64 -17.15 22.66 -29.08
CA LYS A 64 -16.29 21.50 -29.36
C LYS A 64 -16.69 20.31 -28.52
N LYS A 65 -16.59 19.12 -29.12
CA LYS A 65 -16.81 17.83 -28.47
C LYS A 65 -15.46 17.15 -28.22
N TYR A 66 -15.27 16.66 -27.00
CA TYR A 66 -14.07 15.96 -26.56
C TYR A 66 -14.45 14.58 -26.05
N GLN A 67 -13.66 13.57 -26.42
CA GLN A 67 -13.89 12.19 -26.02
C GLN A 67 -12.81 11.77 -25.03
N VAL A 68 -13.23 11.28 -23.86
CA VAL A 68 -12.35 10.88 -22.77
C VAL A 68 -12.66 9.45 -22.36
N GLN A 69 -11.62 8.66 -22.11
CA GLN A 69 -11.78 7.25 -21.76
C GLN A 69 -11.99 7.09 -20.26
N VAL A 70 -13.01 6.30 -19.89
CA VAL A 70 -13.30 5.90 -18.52
C VAL A 70 -12.60 4.57 -18.26
N SER A 71 -11.82 4.51 -17.18
CA SER A 71 -11.10 3.29 -16.78
C SER A 71 -12.07 2.25 -16.20
N SER A 72 -11.62 1.00 -16.07
CA SER A 72 -12.41 -0.10 -15.44
C SER A 72 -12.87 0.20 -14.02
N HIS A 73 -12.19 1.10 -13.33
CA HIS A 73 -12.51 1.52 -11.97
C HIS A 73 -13.40 2.77 -11.93
N GLY A 74 -14.02 3.14 -13.05
CA GLY A 74 -14.89 4.32 -13.15
C GLY A 74 -14.16 5.68 -13.15
N THR A 75 -12.83 5.68 -13.20
CA THR A 75 -12.03 6.91 -13.10
C THR A 75 -11.65 7.49 -14.46
N VAL A 76 -11.65 8.83 -14.55
CA VAL A 76 -11.15 9.60 -15.70
C VAL A 76 -9.81 10.25 -15.36
N LYS A 77 -8.88 10.29 -16.31
CA LYS A 77 -7.59 10.96 -16.11
C LYS A 77 -7.76 12.48 -16.16
N ALA A 78 -7.36 13.17 -15.08
CA ALA A 78 -7.40 14.63 -15.00
C ALA A 78 -6.59 15.33 -16.12
N THR A 79 -5.52 14.68 -16.61
CA THR A 79 -4.71 15.19 -17.73
C THR A 79 -5.48 15.30 -19.04
N ASP A 80 -6.53 14.49 -19.23
CA ASP A 80 -7.33 14.55 -20.45
C ASP A 80 -8.23 15.78 -20.48
N LEU A 81 -8.65 16.29 -19.31
CA LEU A 81 -9.41 17.53 -19.21
C LEU A 81 -8.58 18.76 -19.57
N LYS A 82 -7.25 18.70 -19.38
CA LYS A 82 -6.34 19.77 -19.81
C LYS A 82 -6.37 20.02 -21.33
N LYS A 83 -6.81 19.04 -22.13
CA LYS A 83 -6.96 19.19 -23.60
C LYS A 83 -8.09 20.14 -23.99
N ILE A 84 -9.01 20.43 -23.06
CA ILE A 84 -10.13 21.34 -23.28
C ILE A 84 -9.62 22.76 -23.06
N THR A 85 -9.53 23.54 -24.14
CA THR A 85 -9.00 24.90 -24.15
C THR A 85 -9.98 25.86 -24.81
N THR A 86 -10.13 27.06 -24.24
CA THR A 86 -11.07 28.08 -24.74
C THR A 86 -10.39 29.06 -25.72
N GLY A 87 -9.06 29.18 -25.70
CA GLY A 87 -8.31 30.09 -26.59
C GLY A 87 -6.79 29.90 -26.55
N ASN A 88 -6.05 30.72 -27.32
CA ASN A 88 -4.61 30.55 -27.59
C ASN A 88 -3.67 30.72 -26.37
N ASN A 89 -4.15 31.28 -25.26
CA ASN A 89 -3.35 31.51 -24.05
C ASN A 89 -3.85 30.75 -22.81
N ASP A 90 -4.76 29.79 -23.03
CA ASP A 90 -5.38 29.02 -21.96
C ASP A 90 -4.57 27.73 -21.70
N LYS A 91 -4.26 27.46 -20.42
CA LYS A 91 -3.42 26.31 -20.02
C LYS A 91 -4.23 25.00 -19.90
N GLY A 92 -5.48 25.01 -20.35
CA GLY A 92 -6.42 23.89 -20.28
C GLY A 92 -7.31 23.93 -19.05
N LEU A 93 -8.44 23.24 -19.12
CA LEU A 93 -9.37 23.09 -18.00
C LEU A 93 -8.68 22.38 -16.82
N LYS A 94 -8.90 22.93 -15.62
CA LYS A 94 -8.39 22.37 -14.35
C LYS A 94 -9.54 21.84 -13.53
N LEU A 95 -9.30 20.76 -12.81
CA LEU A 95 -10.21 20.28 -11.77
C LEU A 95 -10.03 21.13 -10.52
N TYR A 96 -11.14 21.59 -9.95
CA TYR A 96 -11.18 22.25 -8.66
C TYR A 96 -11.99 21.38 -7.70
N ASP A 97 -11.28 20.71 -6.80
CA ASP A 97 -11.83 19.78 -5.81
C ASP A 97 -11.08 19.95 -4.48
N PRO A 98 -11.47 20.93 -3.64
CA PRO A 98 -10.79 21.17 -2.37
C PRO A 98 -10.96 19.97 -1.44
N GLY A 99 -9.85 19.35 -1.05
CA GLY A 99 -9.85 18.17 -0.18
C GLY A 99 -9.97 16.83 -0.90
N TYR A 100 -9.94 16.80 -2.24
CA TYR A 100 -9.99 15.57 -3.04
C TYR A 100 -11.22 14.70 -2.77
N LEU A 101 -12.39 15.31 -2.54
CA LEU A 101 -13.61 14.59 -2.16
C LEU A 101 -14.10 13.64 -3.27
N ASN A 102 -13.84 13.97 -4.54
CA ASN A 102 -14.22 13.16 -5.69
C ASN A 102 -13.02 12.87 -6.63
N THR A 103 -11.80 13.07 -6.14
CA THR A 103 -10.59 12.85 -6.91
C THR A 103 -9.85 11.65 -6.35
N ALA A 104 -9.62 10.63 -7.18
CA ALA A 104 -8.75 9.50 -6.82
C ALA A 104 -7.29 9.82 -7.21
N PRO A 105 -6.39 10.17 -6.26
CA PRO A 105 -5.03 10.61 -6.59
C PRO A 105 -4.08 9.44 -6.87
N VAL A 106 -4.30 8.29 -6.24
CA VAL A 106 -3.40 7.14 -6.25
C VAL A 106 -4.20 5.86 -6.36
N ARG A 107 -3.70 4.90 -7.14
CA ARG A 107 -4.21 3.53 -7.16
C ARG A 107 -3.50 2.73 -6.07
N SER A 108 -4.28 2.15 -5.16
CA SER A 108 -3.77 1.28 -4.09
C SER A 108 -4.37 -0.12 -4.20
N SER A 109 -3.63 -1.11 -3.72
CA SER A 109 -4.08 -2.51 -3.55
C SER A 109 -3.96 -2.98 -2.10
N ILE A 110 -3.86 -2.03 -1.16
CA ILE A 110 -3.59 -2.32 0.26
C ILE A 110 -4.88 -2.46 1.05
N CYS A 111 -5.76 -1.46 1.02
CA CYS A 111 -7.02 -1.49 1.74
C CYS A 111 -8.19 -1.13 0.82
N TYR A 112 -9.36 -1.67 1.14
CA TYR A 112 -10.62 -1.31 0.55
C TYR A 112 -11.61 -0.99 1.67
N ILE A 113 -12.33 0.12 1.51
CA ILE A 113 -13.28 0.65 2.48
C ILE A 113 -14.58 0.94 1.76
N ASP A 114 -15.67 0.38 2.25
CA ASP A 114 -17.04 0.75 1.90
C ASP A 114 -17.76 1.20 3.17
N GLY A 115 -17.98 2.51 3.29
CA GLY A 115 -18.59 3.11 4.47
C GLY A 115 -20.09 2.81 4.61
N ASP A 116 -20.80 2.61 3.49
CA ASP A 116 -22.25 2.37 3.49
C ASP A 116 -22.55 0.93 3.89
N ALA A 117 -21.73 -0.02 3.40
CA ALA A 117 -21.84 -1.43 3.77
C ALA A 117 -21.09 -1.78 5.07
N GLY A 118 -20.29 -0.86 5.61
CA GLY A 118 -19.46 -1.09 6.80
C GLY A 118 -18.34 -2.11 6.57
N ILE A 119 -17.82 -2.20 5.34
CA ILE A 119 -16.81 -3.20 4.96
C ILE A 119 -15.43 -2.55 5.00
N LEU A 120 -14.52 -3.10 5.81
CA LEU A 120 -13.10 -2.79 5.79
C LEU A 120 -12.30 -4.05 5.46
N ARG A 121 -11.44 -3.96 4.44
CA ARG A 121 -10.60 -5.08 4.00
C ARG A 121 -9.13 -4.69 3.88
N TYR A 122 -8.24 -5.53 4.38
CA TYR A 122 -6.79 -5.44 4.14
C TYR A 122 -6.36 -6.55 3.20
N ARG A 123 -5.74 -6.19 2.07
CA ARG A 123 -5.32 -7.13 1.01
C ARG A 123 -6.43 -8.12 0.57
N GLY A 124 -7.70 -7.72 0.72
CA GLY A 124 -8.88 -8.54 0.39
C GLY A 124 -9.51 -9.26 1.59
N TYR A 125 -8.78 -9.44 2.68
CA TYR A 125 -9.27 -10.06 3.91
C TYR A 125 -10.14 -9.09 4.70
N PRO A 126 -11.33 -9.52 5.17
CA PRO A 126 -12.17 -8.71 6.05
C PRO A 126 -11.48 -8.48 7.40
N ILE A 127 -11.72 -7.31 8.00
CA ILE A 127 -11.03 -6.92 9.24
C ILE A 127 -11.42 -7.79 10.42
N GLU A 128 -12.65 -8.30 10.44
CA GLU A 128 -13.20 -9.14 11.49
C GLU A 128 -12.40 -10.45 11.60
N GLU A 129 -12.11 -11.08 10.46
CA GLU A 129 -11.31 -12.30 10.41
C GLU A 129 -9.86 -12.06 10.86
N LEU A 130 -9.25 -10.95 10.43
CA LEU A 130 -7.89 -10.61 10.82
C LEU A 130 -7.77 -10.28 12.32
N ALA A 131 -8.79 -9.64 12.90
CA ALA A 131 -8.79 -9.29 14.30
C ALA A 131 -8.97 -10.52 15.23
N GLU A 132 -9.74 -11.52 14.80
CA GLU A 132 -9.96 -12.74 15.57
C GLU A 132 -8.85 -13.77 15.42
N SER A 133 -8.26 -13.87 14.21
CA SER A 133 -7.39 -14.99 13.84
C SER A 133 -5.92 -14.61 13.62
N SER A 134 -5.55 -13.33 13.70
CA SER A 134 -4.19 -12.88 13.40
C SER A 134 -3.64 -11.87 14.41
N SER A 135 -2.33 -11.87 14.54
CA SER A 135 -1.55 -10.93 15.36
C SER A 135 -1.15 -9.70 14.56
N PHE A 136 -0.75 -8.63 15.26
CA PHE A 136 -0.29 -7.40 14.63
C PHE A 136 0.89 -7.63 13.68
N LEU A 137 1.83 -8.53 14.03
CA LEU A 137 3.02 -8.79 13.22
C LEU A 137 2.68 -9.53 11.92
N GLU A 138 1.72 -10.46 11.95
CA GLU A 138 1.20 -11.13 10.75
C GLU A 138 0.50 -10.14 9.81
N VAL A 139 -0.32 -9.23 10.36
CA VAL A 139 -0.99 -8.19 9.57
C VAL A 139 0.04 -7.20 9.01
N ALA A 140 1.07 -6.83 9.77
CA ALA A 140 2.15 -5.98 9.27
C ALA A 140 2.90 -6.64 8.11
N TYR A 141 3.16 -7.94 8.21
CA TYR A 141 3.74 -8.74 7.13
C TYR A 141 2.81 -8.77 5.90
N LEU A 142 1.51 -9.00 6.09
CA LEU A 142 0.48 -8.99 5.05
C LEU A 142 0.45 -7.65 4.29
N LEU A 143 0.49 -6.52 5.00
CA LEU A 143 0.46 -5.20 4.37
C LEU A 143 1.73 -4.94 3.55
N MET A 144 2.89 -5.34 4.07
CA MET A 144 4.19 -5.13 3.45
C MET A 144 4.42 -6.02 2.23
N TYR A 145 4.16 -7.33 2.36
CA TYR A 145 4.48 -8.33 1.34
C TYR A 145 3.28 -8.78 0.50
N GLY A 146 2.06 -8.49 0.95
CA GLY A 146 0.81 -8.76 0.23
C GLY A 146 0.14 -10.09 0.58
N ASN A 147 0.82 -11.00 1.30
CA ASN A 147 0.31 -12.32 1.68
C ASN A 147 0.52 -12.59 3.17
N LEU A 148 -0.28 -13.48 3.76
CA LEU A 148 -0.08 -13.95 5.13
C LEU A 148 1.22 -14.78 5.21
N PRO A 149 2.03 -14.63 6.28
CA PRO A 149 3.25 -15.42 6.45
C PRO A 149 2.94 -16.88 6.76
N SER A 150 3.85 -17.80 6.39
CA SER A 150 3.88 -19.15 6.96
C SER A 150 4.46 -19.13 8.37
N GLU A 151 4.27 -20.19 9.16
CA GLU A 151 4.80 -20.29 10.53
C GLU A 151 6.31 -20.01 10.61
N SER A 152 7.09 -20.57 9.67
CA SER A 152 8.54 -20.31 9.57
C SER A 152 8.86 -18.85 9.24
N GLN A 153 8.12 -18.23 8.32
CA GLN A 153 8.31 -16.84 7.94
C GLN A 153 7.92 -15.89 9.06
N LEU A 154 6.89 -16.24 9.83
CA LEU A 154 6.46 -15.48 10.98
C LEU A 154 7.55 -15.51 12.07
N ALA A 155 8.11 -16.68 12.37
CA ALA A 155 9.19 -16.80 13.34
C ALA A 155 10.43 -15.96 12.94
N ASP A 156 10.81 -16.01 11.66
CA ASP A 156 11.91 -15.19 11.13
C ASP A 156 11.59 -13.69 11.20
N TRP A 157 10.34 -13.31 10.91
CA TRP A 157 9.87 -11.93 10.97
C TRP A 157 9.86 -11.38 12.40
N GLU A 158 9.32 -12.14 13.34
CA GLU A 158 9.32 -11.82 14.76
C GLU A 158 10.75 -11.65 15.29
N PHE A 159 11.64 -12.57 14.93
CA PHE A 159 13.05 -12.47 15.29
C PHE A 159 13.69 -11.20 14.72
N ALA A 160 13.49 -10.92 13.43
CA ALA A 160 14.04 -9.72 12.78
C ALA A 160 13.52 -8.43 13.44
N VAL A 161 12.22 -8.34 13.72
CA VAL A 161 11.62 -7.18 14.40
C VAL A 161 12.17 -7.04 15.82
N SER A 162 12.29 -8.14 16.56
CA SER A 162 12.86 -8.13 17.91
C SER A 162 14.31 -7.65 17.92
N GLN A 163 15.14 -8.10 16.98
CA GLN A 163 16.55 -7.67 16.88
C GLN A 163 16.70 -6.18 16.59
N HIS A 164 15.79 -5.60 15.80
CA HIS A 164 15.80 -4.18 15.44
C HIS A 164 14.95 -3.29 16.35
N SER A 165 14.40 -3.83 17.44
CA SER A 165 13.57 -3.07 18.39
C SER A 165 14.39 -2.19 19.35
N ALA A 166 15.68 -2.47 19.51
CA ALA A 166 16.55 -1.73 20.41
C ALA A 166 16.82 -0.31 19.88
N VAL A 167 16.50 0.70 20.69
CA VAL A 167 16.69 2.11 20.35
C VAL A 167 18.07 2.57 20.81
N PRO A 168 18.82 3.34 19.99
CA PRO A 168 20.11 3.91 20.41
C PRO A 168 19.96 4.80 21.65
N GLN A 169 20.93 4.72 22.58
CA GLN A 169 20.91 5.49 23.83
C GLN A 169 20.74 7.00 23.60
N GLY A 170 21.36 7.54 22.54
CA GLY A 170 21.24 8.97 22.21
C GLY A 170 19.81 9.44 21.95
N ILE A 171 18.92 8.56 21.46
CA ILE A 171 17.49 8.87 21.30
C ILE A 171 16.77 8.88 22.64
N LEU A 172 17.12 7.97 23.56
CA LEU A 172 16.56 7.95 24.91
C LEU A 172 16.92 9.24 25.67
N ASP A 173 18.18 9.70 25.52
CA ASP A 173 18.64 10.94 26.14
C ASP A 173 17.89 12.17 25.58
N ILE A 174 17.64 12.20 24.26
CA ILE A 174 16.82 13.24 23.62
C ILE A 174 15.39 13.22 24.15
N ILE A 175 14.80 12.03 24.32
CA ILE A 175 13.45 11.89 24.87
C ILE A 175 13.39 12.39 26.31
N GLN A 176 14.39 12.06 27.13
CA GLN A 176 14.49 12.48 28.52
C GLN A 176 14.78 13.98 28.69
N ALA A 177 15.45 14.60 27.72
CA ALA A 177 15.74 16.03 27.73
C ALA A 177 14.51 16.90 27.43
N MET A 178 13.43 16.33 26.90
CA MET A 178 12.21 17.08 26.61
C MET A 178 11.42 17.40 27.89
N PRO A 179 10.66 18.52 27.91
CA PRO A 179 9.83 18.88 29.06
C PRO A 179 8.83 17.77 29.41
N HIS A 180 8.57 17.57 30.71
CA HIS A 180 7.61 16.56 31.17
C HIS A 180 6.18 16.81 30.66
N ASP A 181 5.82 18.08 30.45
CA ASP A 181 4.49 18.49 29.96
C ASP A 181 4.40 18.53 28.42
N ALA A 182 5.42 18.05 27.70
CA ALA A 182 5.42 18.05 26.24
C ALA A 182 4.34 17.09 25.70
N HIS A 183 3.64 17.52 24.65
CA HIS A 183 2.62 16.69 24.01
C HIS A 183 3.26 15.42 23.42
N PRO A 184 2.77 14.19 23.73
CA PRO A 184 3.41 12.93 23.33
C PRO A 184 3.66 12.80 21.83
N MET A 185 2.75 13.31 20.99
CA MET A 185 2.96 13.31 19.53
C MET A 185 4.11 14.21 19.09
N GLY A 186 4.34 15.34 19.77
CA GLY A 186 5.49 16.21 19.48
C GLY A 186 6.80 15.50 19.81
N VAL A 187 6.84 14.87 20.99
CA VAL A 187 7.96 14.02 21.43
C VAL A 187 8.23 12.90 20.43
N LEU A 188 7.19 12.19 19.98
CA LEU A 188 7.30 11.10 19.00
C LEU A 188 7.87 11.56 17.66
N VAL A 189 7.34 12.67 17.11
CA VAL A 189 7.81 13.20 15.82
C VAL A 189 9.26 13.67 15.90
N SER A 190 9.63 14.36 16.98
CA SER A 190 11.01 14.80 17.22
C SER A 190 11.96 13.61 17.38
N ALA A 191 11.59 12.60 18.15
CA ALA A 191 12.39 11.38 18.34
C ALA A 191 12.54 10.58 17.04
N MET A 192 11.47 10.43 16.25
CA MET A 192 11.51 9.75 14.95
C MET A 192 12.39 10.50 13.95
N SER A 193 12.35 11.83 13.95
CA SER A 193 13.24 12.65 13.13
C SER A 193 14.70 12.48 13.56
N ALA A 194 14.99 12.51 14.87
CA ALA A 194 16.33 12.27 15.38
C ALA A 194 16.85 10.86 15.04
N LEU A 195 15.99 9.84 15.09
CA LEU A 195 16.34 8.45 14.78
C LEU A 195 16.88 8.30 13.35
N SER A 196 16.40 9.12 12.40
CA SER A 196 16.91 9.11 11.02
C SER A 196 18.40 9.44 10.91
N VAL A 197 18.96 10.20 11.87
CA VAL A 197 20.39 10.54 11.92
C VAL A 197 21.25 9.36 12.34
N PHE A 198 20.73 8.47 13.20
CA PHE A 198 21.43 7.28 13.68
C PHE A 198 21.45 6.14 12.66
N HIS A 199 20.66 6.22 11.59
CA HIS A 199 20.58 5.21 10.53
C HIS A 199 20.89 5.80 9.15
N PRO A 200 22.11 6.32 8.90
CA PRO A 200 22.48 6.89 7.60
C PRO A 200 22.37 5.88 6.46
N ASP A 201 22.57 4.58 6.74
CA ASP A 201 22.48 3.48 5.77
C ASP A 201 21.06 3.29 5.20
N ALA A 202 20.05 3.77 5.91
CA ALA A 202 18.64 3.72 5.51
C ALA A 202 18.27 4.89 4.59
N ASN A 203 19.12 5.92 4.46
CA ASN A 203 18.89 7.04 3.56
C ASN A 203 19.43 6.70 2.15
N PRO A 204 18.57 6.43 1.16
CA PRO A 204 19.01 6.09 -0.19
C PRO A 204 19.78 7.23 -0.87
N ALA A 205 19.61 8.49 -0.44
CA ALA A 205 20.32 9.64 -0.99
C ALA A 205 21.80 9.71 -0.55
N LEU A 206 22.15 9.10 0.58
CA LEU A 206 23.54 9.01 1.05
C LEU A 206 24.30 7.82 0.46
N ARG A 207 23.59 6.91 -0.23
CA ARG A 207 24.19 5.84 -1.02
C ARG A 207 24.68 6.36 -2.37
N VAL A 208 25.65 7.26 -2.36
CA VAL A 208 26.45 7.57 -3.55
C VAL A 208 27.57 6.54 -3.63
N SER A 209 27.37 5.53 -4.48
CA SER A 209 28.38 4.68 -5.14
C SER A 209 29.73 4.48 -4.44
N LEU A 210 29.96 3.25 -3.96
CA LEU A 210 31.24 2.55 -4.05
C LEU A 210 31.01 1.16 -4.64
#